data_AF-A0A0Q9IJN9-F1
#
_entry.id   AF-A0A0Q9IJN9-F1
#
_cell.length_a   1.000
_cell.length_b   1.000
_cell.length_c   1.000
_cell.angle_alpha   90.00
_cell.angle_beta   90.00
_cell.angle_gamma   90.00
#
_symmetry.space_group_name_H-M   'P 1'
#
loop_
_entity.id
_entity.type
_entity.pdbx_description
1 polymer ?
#
loop_
_entity_poly.entity_id
_entity_poly.type
_entity_poly.pdbx_seq_one_letter_code
_entity_poly.pdbx_strand_id
1 'polypeptide(L)'
;MSILRDVADDIYEAAFDPERWPRVIDRISLRSGAESGGMMVFDSTRPIRNLATGRTADLLAKVSEGGHWKLDRRIPFFFANPLSGFVIADEYFSPEIAQDETAMLGQALGFDQQAGTIIPMPTGELVVFILNRLREEGRFDPSLTAALNEFHPHLARSAYLAARLRMERALSAVAALQALGVPAAVLSGKGRVMASNALIESVSQTLIPLAFGGLGLARPANNKLLQEALTAAQGDQEAAARSIPVPAEDDWPAMIVHVVPLRRSASDIFSGAAILIAAVTVSASRLVPSLQVLMGLFDLTPAEVKLAAALASGLSLEQAAAQARIQKTTARTHLDGIFRKTGTRRQGQLVALLKGAQLL
;
A
#
# COMPACT_ATOMS: atom_id res chain seq x y z
N MET A 1 -11.14 38.38 -0.25
CA MET A 1 -11.98 37.39 0.49
C MET A 1 -12.49 36.24 -0.38
N SER A 2 -13.07 36.45 -1.57
CA SER A 2 -13.58 35.35 -2.44
C SER A 2 -12.52 34.30 -2.78
N ILE A 3 -11.33 34.76 -3.14
CA ILE A 3 -10.30 33.93 -3.76
C ILE A 3 -9.54 33.02 -2.75
N LEU A 4 -9.45 33.44 -1.48
CA LEU A 4 -8.92 32.60 -0.39
C LEU A 4 -9.87 31.45 -0.06
N ARG A 5 -11.18 31.71 -0.12
CA ARG A 5 -12.19 30.65 0.02
C ARG A 5 -12.05 29.63 -1.10
N ASP A 6 -11.87 30.07 -2.35
CA ASP A 6 -11.74 29.16 -3.49
C ASP A 6 -10.56 28.17 -3.35
N VAL A 7 -9.40 28.61 -2.82
CA VAL A 7 -8.26 27.70 -2.61
C VAL A 7 -8.47 26.82 -1.38
N ALA A 8 -9.07 27.34 -0.32
CA ALA A 8 -9.43 26.54 0.85
C ALA A 8 -10.44 25.43 0.50
N ASP A 9 -11.42 25.73 -0.34
CA ASP A 9 -12.41 24.78 -0.83
C ASP A 9 -11.75 23.70 -1.70
N ASP A 10 -10.89 24.09 -2.65
CA ASP A 10 -10.09 23.13 -3.44
C ASP A 10 -9.22 22.21 -2.54
N ILE A 11 -8.63 22.75 -1.46
CA ILE A 11 -7.85 21.96 -0.49
C ILE A 11 -8.73 20.90 0.18
N TYR A 12 -9.97 21.21 0.52
CA TYR A 12 -10.90 20.24 1.10
C TYR A 12 -11.39 19.22 0.09
N GLU A 13 -11.71 19.65 -1.14
CA GLU A 13 -12.09 18.73 -2.20
C GLU A 13 -10.97 17.74 -2.52
N ALA A 14 -9.72 18.21 -2.51
CA ALA A 14 -8.54 17.37 -2.71
C ALA A 14 -8.34 16.30 -1.62
N ALA A 15 -8.95 16.47 -0.43
CA ALA A 15 -8.97 15.42 0.60
C ALA A 15 -9.79 14.19 0.16
N PHE A 16 -10.83 14.41 -0.65
CA PHE A 16 -11.74 13.37 -1.15
C PHE A 16 -11.35 12.88 -2.54
N ASP A 17 -10.80 13.78 -3.36
CA ASP A 17 -10.37 13.55 -4.73
C ASP A 17 -8.89 13.95 -4.90
N PRO A 18 -7.96 13.02 -4.63
CA PRO A 18 -6.53 13.31 -4.63
C PRO A 18 -5.96 13.78 -5.98
N GLU A 19 -6.66 13.55 -7.09
CA GLU A 19 -6.26 14.04 -8.42
C GLU A 19 -6.28 15.57 -8.51
N ARG A 20 -6.90 16.26 -7.53
CA ARG A 20 -6.94 17.72 -7.46
C ARG A 20 -5.71 18.36 -6.82
N TRP A 21 -4.87 17.59 -6.13
CA TRP A 21 -3.69 18.13 -5.45
C TRP A 21 -2.70 18.89 -6.34
N PRO A 22 -2.39 18.46 -7.59
CA PRO A 22 -1.50 19.22 -8.46
C PRO A 22 -2.04 20.64 -8.70
N ARG A 23 -3.34 20.77 -8.94
CA ARG A 23 -4.01 22.06 -9.13
C ARG A 23 -3.96 22.93 -7.87
N VAL A 24 -4.15 22.33 -6.69
CA VAL A 24 -4.03 23.05 -5.40
C VAL A 24 -2.61 23.60 -5.23
N ILE A 25 -1.59 22.78 -5.49
CA ILE A 25 -0.18 23.15 -5.38
C ILE A 25 0.17 24.26 -6.36
N ASP A 26 -0.28 24.19 -7.61
CA ASP A 26 -0.06 25.24 -8.61
C ASP A 26 -0.72 26.57 -8.19
N ARG A 27 -1.95 26.52 -7.67
CA ARG A 27 -2.65 27.72 -7.18
C ARG A 27 -1.94 28.36 -5.99
N ILE A 28 -1.39 27.56 -5.07
CA ILE A 28 -0.60 28.08 -3.94
C ILE A 28 0.73 28.65 -4.44
N SER A 29 1.44 27.92 -5.31
CA SER A 29 2.74 28.34 -5.89
C SER A 29 2.64 29.69 -6.59
N LEU A 30 1.63 29.86 -7.45
CA LEU A 30 1.37 31.11 -8.16
C LEU A 30 1.14 32.29 -7.20
N ARG A 31 0.46 32.06 -6.07
CA ARG A 31 0.20 33.11 -5.07
C ARG A 31 1.42 33.47 -4.25
N SER A 32 2.28 32.49 -3.98
CA SER A 32 3.53 32.71 -3.24
C SER A 32 4.63 33.33 -4.10
N GLY A 33 4.42 33.45 -5.42
CA GLY A 33 5.49 33.73 -6.36
C GLY A 33 6.55 32.63 -6.37
N ALA A 34 6.18 31.39 -6.02
CA ALA A 34 7.07 30.25 -6.18
C ALA A 34 6.98 29.77 -7.64
N GLU A 35 8.06 29.24 -8.17
CA GLU A 35 8.08 28.69 -9.52
C GLU A 35 7.24 27.41 -9.59
N SER A 36 7.39 26.55 -8.59
CA SER A 36 6.60 25.33 -8.45
C SER A 36 6.62 24.82 -7.02
N GLY A 37 5.79 23.82 -6.75
CA GLY A 37 5.64 23.26 -5.42
C GLY A 37 5.51 21.75 -5.41
N GLY A 38 5.51 21.20 -4.21
CA GLY A 38 5.38 19.78 -3.98
C GLY A 38 4.79 19.47 -2.62
N MET A 39 4.22 18.28 -2.54
CA MET A 39 3.71 17.68 -1.32
C MET A 39 4.29 16.29 -1.20
N MET A 40 4.68 15.94 0.02
CA MET A 40 5.37 14.71 0.35
C MET A 40 4.73 14.10 1.59
N VAL A 41 4.46 12.80 1.56
CA VAL A 41 4.11 12.06 2.77
C VAL A 41 5.30 11.23 3.20
N PHE A 42 5.97 11.69 4.25
CA PHE A 42 7.06 10.97 4.87
C PHE A 42 6.50 9.88 5.75
N ASP A 43 6.97 8.68 5.47
CA ASP A 43 6.85 7.56 6.34
C ASP A 43 8.26 6.97 6.50
N SER A 44 8.69 6.70 7.73
CA SER A 44 10.07 6.30 8.09
C SER A 44 10.62 5.02 7.43
N THR A 45 9.90 4.43 6.47
CA THR A 45 10.15 3.08 5.96
C THR A 45 10.18 2.96 4.44
N ARG A 46 9.78 3.99 3.68
CA ARG A 46 9.61 3.93 2.22
C ARG A 46 10.14 5.17 1.51
N PRO A 47 10.46 5.08 0.20
CA PRO A 47 10.59 6.25 -0.66
C PRO A 47 9.39 7.18 -0.47
N ILE A 48 9.67 8.48 -0.37
CA ILE A 48 8.65 9.49 -0.11
C ILE A 48 7.58 9.40 -1.20
N ARG A 49 6.32 9.18 -0.80
CA ARG A 49 5.19 9.39 -1.71
C ARG A 49 5.06 10.88 -1.93
N ASN A 50 5.25 11.29 -3.17
CA ASN A 50 5.29 12.70 -3.52
C ASN A 50 4.36 13.01 -4.67
N LEU A 51 3.94 14.27 -4.71
CA LEU A 51 3.21 14.87 -5.80
C LEU A 51 3.74 16.29 -5.92
N ALA A 52 4.22 16.64 -7.10
CA ALA A 52 4.80 17.95 -7.37
C ALA A 52 4.47 18.40 -8.78
N THR A 53 4.64 19.69 -9.00
CA THR A 53 4.43 20.35 -10.28
C THR A 53 5.71 21.01 -10.75
N GLY A 54 5.75 21.43 -12.03
CA GLY A 54 6.88 22.13 -12.63
C GLY A 54 8.23 21.46 -12.36
N ARG A 55 9.26 22.28 -12.09
CA ARG A 55 10.62 21.80 -11.83
C ARG A 55 10.78 21.11 -10.47
N THR A 56 9.84 21.33 -9.54
CA THR A 56 9.83 20.61 -8.26
C THR A 56 9.57 19.11 -8.47
N ALA A 57 8.85 18.71 -9.52
CA ALA A 57 8.68 17.30 -9.88
C ALA A 57 10.04 16.61 -10.18
N ASP A 58 10.92 17.28 -10.93
CA ASP A 58 12.27 16.78 -11.23
C ASP A 58 13.13 16.66 -9.97
N LEU A 59 13.00 17.62 -9.03
CA LEU A 59 13.70 17.56 -7.74
C LEU A 59 13.26 16.34 -6.93
N LEU A 60 11.94 16.14 -6.77
CA LEU A 60 11.43 15.05 -5.96
C LEU A 60 11.68 13.67 -6.59
N ALA A 61 11.70 13.58 -7.93
CA ALA A 61 12.13 12.37 -8.64
C ALA A 61 13.58 12.02 -8.28
N LYS A 62 14.52 12.98 -8.38
CA LYS A 62 15.94 12.77 -8.02
C LYS A 62 16.12 12.41 -6.55
N VAL A 63 15.42 13.08 -5.64
CA VAL A 63 15.47 12.79 -4.19
C VAL A 63 14.98 11.37 -3.90
N SER A 64 13.92 10.93 -4.58
CA SER A 64 13.35 9.59 -4.42
C SER A 64 14.28 8.49 -4.98
N GLU A 65 14.71 8.64 -6.24
CA GLU A 65 15.55 7.66 -6.95
C GLU A 65 16.94 7.49 -6.32
N GLY A 66 17.57 8.60 -5.90
CA GLY A 66 18.88 8.59 -5.24
C GLY A 66 18.83 8.17 -3.77
N GLY A 67 17.64 8.00 -3.19
CA GLY A 67 17.49 7.65 -1.77
C GLY A 67 17.88 8.77 -0.80
N HIS A 68 18.10 10.00 -1.27
CA HIS A 68 18.54 11.16 -0.48
C HIS A 68 17.57 11.50 0.66
N TRP A 69 16.29 11.16 0.50
CA TRP A 69 15.28 11.30 1.55
C TRP A 69 15.62 10.56 2.86
N LYS A 70 16.43 9.50 2.81
CA LYS A 70 16.86 8.75 4.00
C LYS A 70 17.89 9.51 4.84
N LEU A 71 18.62 10.40 4.20
CA LEU A 71 19.70 11.19 4.79
C LEU A 71 19.24 12.62 5.12
N ASP A 72 18.00 12.97 4.80
CA ASP A 72 17.43 14.29 5.05
C ASP A 72 17.41 14.58 6.56
N ARG A 73 18.23 15.57 6.96
CA ARG A 73 18.42 15.97 8.37
C ARG A 73 17.34 16.93 8.86
N ARG A 74 16.49 17.45 7.96
CA ARG A 74 15.44 18.43 8.27
C ARG A 74 14.32 17.79 9.10
N ILE A 75 13.99 16.52 8.83
CA ILE A 75 12.95 15.81 9.58
C ILE A 75 13.36 15.57 11.06
N PRO A 76 14.54 15.00 11.37
CA PRO A 76 15.01 14.92 12.76
C PRO A 76 15.12 16.29 13.44
N PHE A 77 15.59 17.32 12.73
CA PHE A 77 15.68 18.68 13.26
C PHE A 77 14.31 19.24 13.65
N PHE A 78 13.30 19.04 12.80
CA PHE A 78 11.93 19.45 13.08
C PHE A 78 11.38 18.80 14.36
N PHE A 79 11.64 17.51 14.57
CA PHE A 79 11.21 16.85 15.82
C PHE A 79 11.90 17.43 17.07
N ALA A 80 13.14 17.87 16.95
CA ALA A 80 13.86 18.53 18.04
C ALA A 80 13.43 20.00 18.25
N ASN A 81 12.94 20.66 17.20
CA ASN A 81 12.60 22.08 17.19
C ASN A 81 11.22 22.34 16.55
N PRO A 82 10.12 21.76 17.09
CA PRO A 82 8.84 21.76 16.40
C PRO A 82 8.28 23.17 16.19
N LEU A 83 7.71 23.40 15.01
CA LEU A 83 7.01 24.63 14.65
C LEU A 83 5.68 24.30 13.95
N SER A 84 4.70 25.20 14.05
CA SER A 84 3.46 25.15 13.29
C SER A 84 3.41 26.31 12.30
N GLY A 85 3.00 26.05 11.06
CA GLY A 85 2.96 27.05 9.99
C GLY A 85 4.03 26.87 8.92
N PHE A 86 4.03 27.78 7.95
CA PHE A 86 5.03 27.90 6.90
C PHE A 86 6.25 28.67 7.38
N VAL A 87 7.43 28.21 6.95
CA VAL A 87 8.73 28.83 7.17
C VAL A 87 9.50 28.97 5.87
N ILE A 88 10.45 29.90 5.86
CA ILE A 88 11.55 29.88 4.89
C ILE A 88 12.63 28.95 5.43
N ALA A 89 13.08 27.99 4.61
CA ALA A 89 14.01 26.95 5.04
C ALA A 89 15.30 27.53 5.64
N ASP A 90 15.89 28.54 5.00
CA ASP A 90 17.15 29.18 5.45
C ASP A 90 17.01 29.97 6.76
N GLU A 91 15.79 30.30 7.16
CA GLU A 91 15.51 31.04 8.41
C GLU A 91 15.22 30.09 9.58
N TYR A 92 14.71 28.89 9.28
CA TYR A 92 14.30 27.91 10.27
C TYR A 92 15.37 26.84 10.56
N PHE A 93 16.06 26.37 9.52
CA PHE A 93 17.14 25.39 9.67
C PHE A 93 18.48 26.08 9.92
N SER A 94 19.36 25.43 10.70
CA SER A 94 20.75 25.90 10.79
C SER A 94 21.43 25.79 9.42
N PRO A 95 22.46 26.62 9.12
CA PRO A 95 23.13 26.59 7.81
C PRO A 95 23.61 25.19 7.39
N GLU A 96 24.04 24.36 8.34
CA GLU A 96 24.51 22.99 8.09
C GLU A 96 23.36 22.03 7.68
N ILE A 97 22.13 22.32 8.08
CA ILE A 97 20.94 21.53 7.75
C ILE A 97 20.26 22.10 6.50
N ALA A 98 20.29 23.42 6.34
CA ALA A 98 19.76 24.10 5.16
C ALA A 98 20.52 23.73 3.88
N GLN A 99 21.84 23.48 3.96
CA GLN A 99 22.69 23.10 2.83
C GLN A 99 22.95 21.59 2.72
N ASP A 100 21.93 20.77 2.96
CA ASP A 100 22.02 19.31 2.80
C ASP A 100 22.03 18.86 1.32
N GLU A 101 22.17 17.55 1.08
CA GLU A 101 22.21 16.99 -0.28
C GLU A 101 20.95 17.33 -1.09
N THR A 102 19.78 17.36 -0.44
CA THR A 102 18.51 17.77 -1.07
C THR A 102 18.58 19.23 -1.53
N ALA A 103 19.16 20.13 -0.73
CA ALA A 103 19.38 21.51 -1.14
C ALA A 103 20.33 21.62 -2.34
N MET A 104 21.42 20.84 -2.36
CA MET A 104 22.36 20.81 -3.48
C MET A 104 21.70 20.35 -4.78
N LEU A 105 20.83 19.34 -4.73
CA LEU A 105 20.02 18.90 -5.87
C LEU A 105 19.07 20.00 -6.35
N GLY A 106 18.44 20.72 -5.43
CA GLY A 106 17.59 21.87 -5.74
C GLY A 106 18.37 22.99 -6.43
N GLN A 107 19.56 23.32 -5.93
CA GLN A 107 20.44 24.34 -6.51
C GLN A 107 20.92 23.96 -7.91
N ALA A 108 21.20 22.67 -8.16
CA ALA A 108 21.53 22.17 -9.49
C ALA A 108 20.37 22.31 -10.49
N LEU A 109 19.13 22.40 -9.99
CA LEU A 109 17.93 22.73 -10.77
C LEU A 109 17.64 24.23 -10.79
N GLY A 110 18.48 25.08 -10.20
CA GLY A 110 18.34 26.54 -10.18
C GLY A 110 17.43 27.08 -9.07
N PHE A 111 16.96 26.23 -8.15
CA PHE A 111 16.27 26.70 -6.94
C PHE A 111 17.25 27.34 -5.96
N ASP A 112 16.79 28.38 -5.26
CA ASP A 112 17.61 29.14 -4.32
C ASP A 112 16.93 29.30 -2.96
N GLN A 113 15.60 29.45 -2.96
CA GLN A 113 14.82 29.52 -1.73
C GLN A 113 13.69 28.50 -1.73
N GLN A 114 13.39 28.01 -0.53
CA GLN A 114 12.27 27.11 -0.27
C GLN A 114 11.43 27.64 0.89
N ALA A 115 10.13 27.75 0.66
CA ALA A 115 9.14 27.89 1.73
C ALA A 115 8.47 26.55 1.94
N GLY A 116 8.11 26.20 3.18
CA GLY A 116 7.45 24.93 3.43
C GLY A 116 6.85 24.80 4.81
N THR A 117 6.05 23.76 4.99
CA THR A 117 5.46 23.39 6.28
C THR A 117 5.48 21.88 6.47
N ILE A 118 5.60 21.44 7.72
CA ILE A 118 5.58 20.04 8.12
C ILE A 118 4.38 19.84 9.04
N ILE A 119 3.49 18.92 8.67
CA ILE A 119 2.25 18.63 9.37
C ILE A 119 2.31 17.20 9.89
N PRO A 120 2.50 17.00 11.21
CA PRO A 120 2.45 15.68 11.81
C PRO A 120 1.04 15.10 11.79
N MET A 121 0.92 13.86 11.34
CA MET A 121 -0.36 13.15 11.29
C MET A 121 -0.55 12.29 12.54
N PRO A 122 -1.79 12.14 13.06
CA PRO A 122 -2.08 11.25 14.19
C PRO A 122 -1.71 9.78 13.92
N THR A 123 -1.67 9.40 12.64
CA THR A 123 -1.30 8.06 12.17
C THR A 123 0.23 7.84 12.10
N GLY A 124 1.02 8.86 12.42
CA GLY A 124 2.48 8.81 12.55
C GLY A 124 3.26 9.16 11.27
N GLU A 125 2.59 9.38 10.14
CA GLU A 125 3.19 10.00 8.96
C GLU A 125 3.40 11.51 9.16
N LEU A 126 4.28 12.11 8.36
CA LEU A 126 4.38 13.56 8.22
C LEU A 126 3.96 13.96 6.82
N VAL A 127 3.20 15.05 6.69
CA VAL A 127 2.88 15.66 5.41
C VAL A 127 3.72 16.92 5.29
N VAL A 128 4.57 16.99 4.27
CA VAL A 128 5.47 18.10 4.03
C VAL A 128 5.05 18.79 2.74
N PHE A 129 4.78 20.09 2.82
CA PHE A 129 4.54 20.94 1.66
C PHE A 129 5.77 21.81 1.44
N ILE A 130 6.21 21.89 0.19
CA ILE A 130 7.33 22.74 -0.23
C ILE A 130 6.91 23.60 -1.43
N LEU A 131 7.45 24.80 -1.48
CA LEU A 131 7.31 25.76 -2.56
C LEU A 131 8.73 26.25 -2.86
N ASN A 132 9.19 26.07 -4.09
CA ASN A 132 10.55 26.38 -4.49
C ASN A 132 10.58 27.60 -5.41
N ARG A 133 11.58 28.46 -5.22
CA ARG A 133 11.79 29.68 -6.00
C ARG A 133 13.13 29.64 -6.68
N LEU A 134 13.20 30.18 -7.91
CA LEU A 134 14.42 30.20 -8.68
C LEU A 134 15.37 31.30 -8.19
N ARG A 135 16.68 31.07 -8.38
CA ARG A 135 17.72 32.06 -8.05
C ARG A 135 17.53 33.39 -8.76
N GLU A 136 17.13 33.35 -10.02
CA GLU A 136 16.93 34.55 -10.85
C GLU A 136 15.72 35.39 -10.43
N GLU A 137 14.79 34.81 -9.66
CA GLU A 137 13.60 35.48 -9.13
C GLU A 137 13.86 36.16 -7.78
N GLY A 138 15.07 36.02 -7.23
CA GLY A 138 15.47 36.58 -5.94
C GLY A 138 14.76 35.95 -4.74
N ARG A 139 14.78 36.65 -3.60
CA ARG A 139 14.22 36.15 -2.34
C ARG A 139 12.70 36.30 -2.30
N PHE A 140 12.03 35.41 -1.58
CA PHE A 140 10.63 35.55 -1.20
C PHE A 140 10.39 36.85 -0.43
N ASP A 141 9.20 37.42 -0.60
CA ASP A 141 8.77 38.59 0.16
C ASP A 141 8.66 38.24 1.66
N PRO A 142 9.10 39.10 2.59
CA PRO A 142 8.99 38.85 4.03
C PRO A 142 7.55 38.59 4.52
N SER A 143 6.54 39.08 3.81
CA SER A 143 5.11 38.86 4.13
C SER A 143 4.58 37.49 3.67
N LEU A 144 5.36 36.73 2.90
CA LEU A 144 4.92 35.46 2.31
C LEU A 144 4.45 34.45 3.37
N THR A 145 5.24 34.26 4.43
CA THR A 145 4.93 33.25 5.47
C THR A 145 3.60 33.57 6.15
N ALA A 146 3.29 34.86 6.38
CA ALA A 146 2.01 35.30 6.90
C ALA A 146 0.85 34.94 5.95
N ALA A 147 1.00 35.19 4.64
CA ALA A 147 0.00 34.83 3.65
C ALA A 147 -0.19 33.31 3.50
N LEU A 148 0.90 32.53 3.50
CA LEU A 148 0.84 31.07 3.44
C LEU A 148 0.23 30.45 4.69
N ASN A 149 0.42 31.08 5.85
CA ASN A 149 -0.18 30.65 7.11
C ASN A 149 -1.71 30.79 7.13
N GLU A 150 -2.32 31.54 6.20
CA GLU A 150 -3.77 31.49 5.99
C GLU A 150 -4.23 30.12 5.45
N PHE A 151 -3.41 29.43 4.65
CA PHE A 151 -3.72 28.10 4.09
C PHE A 151 -3.36 26.95 5.04
N HIS A 152 -2.35 27.14 5.89
CA HIS A 152 -1.88 26.10 6.82
C HIS A 152 -2.99 25.36 7.59
N PRO A 153 -3.96 26.02 8.25
CA PRO A 153 -5.03 25.31 8.97
C PRO A 153 -5.97 24.53 8.04
N HIS A 154 -6.09 24.92 6.77
CA HIS A 154 -6.88 24.18 5.78
C HIS A 154 -6.14 22.93 5.31
N LEU A 155 -4.83 23.04 5.03
CA LEU A 155 -3.97 21.91 4.67
C LEU A 155 -3.94 20.86 5.78
N ALA A 156 -3.74 21.29 7.04
CA ALA A 156 -3.71 20.39 8.19
C ALA A 156 -5.05 19.66 8.40
N ARG A 157 -6.18 20.38 8.30
CA ARG A 157 -7.52 19.78 8.42
C ARG A 157 -7.84 18.84 7.27
N SER A 158 -7.48 19.20 6.03
CA SER A 158 -7.68 18.37 4.85
C SER A 158 -6.90 17.05 4.96
N ALA A 159 -5.61 17.12 5.33
CA ALA A 159 -4.79 15.94 5.58
C ALA A 159 -5.39 15.04 6.68
N TYR A 160 -5.88 15.65 7.77
CA TYR A 160 -6.54 14.90 8.86
C TYR A 160 -7.82 14.21 8.39
N LEU A 161 -8.67 14.89 7.62
CA LEU A 161 -9.89 14.33 7.05
C LEU A 161 -9.59 13.15 6.12
N ALA A 162 -8.58 13.27 5.25
CA ALA A 162 -8.14 12.19 4.38
C ALA A 162 -7.71 10.95 5.18
N ALA A 163 -6.92 11.14 6.25
CA ALA A 163 -6.49 10.05 7.13
C ALA A 163 -7.67 9.39 7.88
N ARG A 164 -8.63 10.18 8.36
CA ARG A 164 -9.85 9.70 9.04
C ARG A 164 -10.73 8.88 8.10
N LEU A 165 -10.97 9.37 6.88
CA LEU A 165 -11.76 8.67 5.86
C LEU A 165 -11.11 7.35 5.44
N ARG A 166 -9.77 7.32 5.36
CA ARG A 166 -9.01 6.10 5.10
C ARG A 166 -9.26 5.04 6.18
N MET A 167 -9.22 5.43 7.45
CA MET A 167 -9.51 4.52 8.57
C MET A 167 -10.96 4.02 8.53
N GLU A 168 -11.93 4.90 8.28
CA GLU A 168 -13.35 4.52 8.23
C GLU A 168 -13.64 3.51 7.11
N ARG A 169 -12.98 3.66 5.95
CA ARG A 169 -13.07 2.70 4.85
C ARG A 169 -12.44 1.36 5.21
N ALA A 170 -11.32 1.34 5.95
CA ALA A 170 -10.70 0.12 6.44
C ALA A 170 -11.62 -0.62 7.42
N LEU A 171 -12.22 0.10 8.37
CA LEU A 171 -13.22 -0.44 9.31
C LEU A 171 -14.45 -1.01 8.57
N SER A 172 -14.96 -0.27 7.59
CA SER A 172 -16.10 -0.71 6.76
C SER A 172 -15.79 -1.99 5.98
N ALA A 173 -14.57 -2.10 5.43
CA ALA A 173 -14.15 -3.29 4.68
C ALA A 173 -14.10 -4.55 5.57
N VAL A 174 -13.50 -4.46 6.76
CA VAL A 174 -13.44 -5.61 7.69
C VAL A 174 -14.81 -5.95 8.28
N ALA A 175 -15.69 -4.96 8.48
CA ALA A 175 -17.07 -5.17 8.91
C ALA A 175 -17.90 -5.91 7.85
N ALA A 176 -17.76 -5.55 6.57
CA ALA A 176 -18.41 -6.28 5.47
C ALA A 176 -17.96 -7.74 5.41
N LEU A 177 -16.67 -8.01 5.59
CA LEU A 177 -16.14 -9.37 5.66
C LEU A 177 -16.61 -10.13 6.91
N GLN A 178 -16.77 -9.44 8.03
CA GLN A 178 -17.35 -10.03 9.25
C GLN A 178 -18.77 -10.53 9.01
N ALA A 179 -19.61 -9.75 8.30
CA ALA A 179 -20.97 -10.16 7.95
C ALA A 179 -21.01 -11.39 7.03
N LEU A 180 -19.93 -11.63 6.26
CA LEU A 180 -19.74 -12.82 5.42
C LEU A 180 -19.06 -13.99 6.16
N GLY A 181 -18.77 -13.86 7.46
CA GLY A 181 -18.09 -14.91 8.22
C GLY A 181 -16.60 -15.06 7.91
N VAL A 182 -15.96 -14.04 7.33
CA VAL A 182 -14.55 -14.09 6.90
C VAL A 182 -13.65 -13.33 7.90
N PRO A 183 -12.74 -14.01 8.62
CA PRO A 183 -11.64 -13.37 9.36
C PRO A 183 -10.81 -12.44 8.47
N ALA A 184 -10.69 -11.17 8.87
CA ALA A 184 -10.03 -10.18 8.03
C ALA A 184 -9.36 -9.04 8.81
N ALA A 185 -8.27 -8.53 8.21
CA ALA A 185 -7.58 -7.32 8.64
C ALA A 185 -7.20 -6.47 7.44
N VAL A 186 -7.22 -5.16 7.62
CA VAL A 186 -6.62 -4.20 6.69
C VAL A 186 -5.33 -3.69 7.30
N LEU A 187 -4.24 -3.83 6.56
CA LEU A 187 -2.92 -3.37 6.93
C LEU A 187 -2.61 -2.09 6.15
N SER A 188 -1.88 -1.19 6.80
CA SER A 188 -1.23 -0.06 6.15
C SER A 188 -0.14 -0.53 5.19
N GLY A 189 0.39 0.40 4.40
CA GLY A 189 1.57 0.15 3.57
C GLY A 189 2.80 -0.33 4.37
N LYS A 190 2.85 -0.14 5.69
CA LYS A 190 3.97 -0.66 6.51
C LYS A 190 3.76 -2.11 6.95
N GLY A 191 2.68 -2.75 6.51
CA GLY A 191 2.26 -4.05 7.03
C GLY A 191 1.70 -3.97 8.46
N ARG A 192 1.39 -2.77 8.97
CA ARG A 192 0.77 -2.60 10.30
C ARG A 192 -0.74 -2.68 10.20
N VAL A 193 -1.38 -3.42 11.10
CA VAL A 193 -2.84 -3.51 11.19
C VAL A 193 -3.44 -2.12 11.44
N MET A 194 -4.32 -1.68 10.55
CA MET A 194 -5.14 -0.47 10.69
C MET A 194 -6.51 -0.81 11.27
N ALA A 195 -7.11 -1.89 10.80
CA ALA A 195 -8.40 -2.39 11.25
C ALA A 195 -8.43 -3.92 11.16
N SER A 196 -9.17 -4.56 12.04
CA SER A 196 -9.46 -6.01 11.99
C SER A 196 -10.87 -6.26 12.49
N ASN A 197 -11.48 -7.35 12.03
CA ASN A 197 -12.76 -7.80 12.57
C ASN A 197 -12.57 -8.80 13.72
N ALA A 198 -13.64 -9.05 14.49
CA ALA A 198 -13.58 -9.94 15.66
C ALA A 198 -13.25 -11.40 15.28
N LEU A 199 -13.59 -11.81 14.05
CA LEU A 199 -13.31 -13.15 13.55
C LEU A 199 -11.81 -13.44 13.39
N ILE A 200 -10.95 -12.42 13.38
CA ILE A 200 -9.50 -12.66 13.31
C ILE A 200 -8.97 -13.41 14.53
N GLU A 201 -9.63 -13.28 15.68
CA GLU A 201 -9.28 -14.00 16.91
C GLU A 201 -9.49 -15.51 16.75
N SER A 202 -10.48 -15.92 15.94
CA SER A 202 -10.76 -17.33 15.66
C SER A 202 -9.68 -18.00 14.80
N VAL A 203 -8.73 -17.24 14.24
CA VAL A 203 -7.61 -17.77 13.45
C VAL A 203 -6.24 -17.38 14.05
N SER A 204 -6.22 -16.92 15.30
CA SER A 204 -5.02 -16.41 15.99
C SER A 204 -3.87 -17.42 16.14
N GLN A 205 -4.16 -18.72 16.10
CA GLN A 205 -3.14 -19.79 16.09
C GLN A 205 -2.40 -19.88 14.76
N THR A 206 -3.05 -19.49 13.65
CA THR A 206 -2.44 -19.46 12.33
C THR A 206 -1.91 -18.08 11.98
N LEU A 207 -2.71 -17.03 12.21
CA LEU A 207 -2.38 -15.65 11.92
C LEU A 207 -2.06 -14.91 13.22
N ILE A 208 -0.77 -14.71 13.46
CA ILE A 208 -0.25 -14.20 14.73
C ILE A 208 0.10 -12.71 14.64
N PRO A 209 -0.08 -11.94 15.73
CA PRO A 209 0.45 -10.59 15.82
C PRO A 209 1.99 -10.62 15.84
N LEU A 210 2.60 -9.66 15.17
CA LEU A 210 4.04 -9.42 15.19
C LEU A 210 4.34 -8.10 15.92
N ALA A 211 5.63 -7.91 16.25
CA ALA A 211 6.11 -6.65 16.79
C ALA A 211 5.73 -5.45 15.90
N PHE A 212 5.60 -4.28 16.50
CA PHE A 212 5.23 -3.02 15.83
C PHE A 212 3.87 -3.04 15.10
N GLY A 213 2.97 -3.94 15.51
CA GLY A 213 1.60 -4.03 14.99
C GLY A 213 1.47 -4.76 13.66
N GLY A 214 2.44 -5.62 13.31
CA GLY A 214 2.38 -6.44 12.09
C GLY A 214 1.54 -7.71 12.25
N LEU A 215 1.36 -8.43 11.14
CA LEU A 215 0.76 -9.76 11.10
C LEU A 215 1.69 -10.76 10.42
N GLY A 216 1.70 -11.99 10.93
CA GLY A 216 2.48 -13.10 10.43
C GLY A 216 1.68 -14.39 10.40
N LEU A 217 2.22 -15.40 9.72
CA LEU A 217 1.73 -16.78 9.87
C LEU A 217 2.60 -17.53 10.87
N ALA A 218 2.00 -18.39 11.69
CA ALA A 218 2.73 -19.13 12.72
C ALA A 218 3.80 -20.06 12.13
N ARG A 219 3.53 -20.67 10.98
CA ARG A 219 4.49 -21.54 10.28
C ARG A 219 5.54 -20.73 9.53
N PRO A 220 6.85 -20.96 9.75
CA PRO A 220 7.92 -20.19 9.09
C PRO A 220 7.85 -20.21 7.55
N ALA A 221 7.53 -21.37 6.95
CA ALA A 221 7.45 -21.49 5.49
C ALA A 221 6.29 -20.67 4.90
N ASN A 222 5.12 -20.68 5.54
CA ASN A 222 3.98 -19.88 5.12
C ASN A 222 4.19 -18.39 5.43
N ASN A 223 4.81 -18.08 6.57
CA ASN A 223 5.13 -16.71 6.94
C ASN A 223 6.07 -16.08 5.93
N LYS A 224 7.08 -16.81 5.43
CA LYS A 224 7.95 -16.33 4.37
C LYS A 224 7.14 -15.90 3.14
N LEU A 225 6.20 -16.72 2.69
CA LEU A 225 5.30 -16.38 1.57
C LEU A 225 4.43 -15.16 1.89
N LEU A 226 3.95 -15.03 3.12
CA LEU A 226 3.18 -13.85 3.56
C LEU A 226 4.04 -12.59 3.52
N GLN A 227 5.25 -12.61 4.07
CA GLN A 227 6.13 -11.45 4.08
C GLN A 227 6.57 -11.06 2.66
N GLU A 228 6.81 -12.04 1.78
CA GLU A 228 7.06 -11.79 0.34
C GLU A 228 5.84 -11.15 -0.34
N ALA A 229 4.63 -11.65 -0.05
CA ALA A 229 3.39 -11.11 -0.58
C ALA A 229 3.12 -9.68 -0.07
N LEU A 230 3.34 -9.42 1.22
CA LEU A 230 3.24 -8.09 1.80
C LEU A 230 4.27 -7.15 1.15
N THR A 231 5.55 -7.53 1.06
CA THR A 231 6.59 -6.72 0.42
C THR A 231 6.24 -6.41 -1.05
N ALA A 232 5.73 -7.40 -1.80
CA ALA A 232 5.30 -7.19 -3.17
C ALA A 232 4.07 -6.25 -3.26
N ALA A 233 3.10 -6.40 -2.34
CA ALA A 233 1.93 -5.52 -2.23
C ALA A 233 2.28 -4.08 -1.81
N GLN A 234 3.48 -3.89 -1.25
CA GLN A 234 4.01 -2.59 -0.88
C GLN A 234 4.71 -1.86 -2.04
N GLY A 235 5.15 -2.58 -3.09
CA GLY A 235 5.84 -2.06 -4.27
C GLY A 235 4.91 -1.54 -5.40
N ASP A 236 5.53 -1.02 -6.46
CA ASP A 236 4.92 -0.24 -7.56
C ASP A 236 3.82 -0.96 -8.38
N GLN A 237 3.17 -0.22 -9.29
CA GLN A 237 1.88 -0.41 -10.01
C GLN A 237 1.40 -1.80 -10.50
N GLU A 238 2.10 -2.93 -10.28
CA GLU A 238 1.71 -4.28 -10.74
C GLU A 238 1.55 -5.33 -9.63
N ALA A 239 1.54 -4.96 -8.34
CA ALA A 239 1.21 -5.88 -7.24
C ALA A 239 -0.15 -6.61 -7.41
N ALA A 240 -0.12 -7.89 -7.76
CA ALA A 240 -1.31 -8.75 -7.87
C ALA A 240 -1.74 -9.31 -6.51
N ALA A 241 -3.02 -9.68 -6.40
CA ALA A 241 -3.50 -10.46 -5.26
C ALA A 241 -2.75 -11.79 -5.16
N ARG A 242 -2.49 -12.26 -3.95
CA ARG A 242 -1.80 -13.53 -3.68
C ARG A 242 -2.61 -14.38 -2.72
N SER A 243 -2.59 -15.69 -2.94
CA SER A 243 -3.26 -16.68 -2.10
C SER A 243 -2.21 -17.61 -1.50
N ILE A 244 -2.20 -17.74 -0.17
CA ILE A 244 -1.22 -18.53 0.56
C ILE A 244 -1.97 -19.71 1.20
N PRO A 245 -1.77 -20.94 0.71
CA PRO A 245 -2.40 -22.11 1.33
C PRO A 245 -1.70 -22.41 2.65
N VAL A 246 -2.47 -22.53 3.72
CA VAL A 246 -2.03 -23.01 5.03
C VAL A 246 -2.67 -24.38 5.27
N PRO A 247 -1.87 -25.44 5.42
CA PRO A 247 -2.39 -26.79 5.61
C PRO A 247 -3.05 -26.95 7.00
N ALA A 248 -3.93 -27.95 7.10
CA ALA A 248 -4.57 -28.30 8.36
C ALA A 248 -3.56 -28.71 9.45
N GLU A 249 -3.94 -28.46 10.70
CA GLU A 249 -3.31 -28.94 11.93
C GLU A 249 -4.33 -29.70 12.78
N ASP A 250 -3.86 -30.44 13.79
CA ASP A 250 -4.71 -31.35 14.57
C ASP A 250 -5.99 -30.68 15.12
N ASP A 251 -5.91 -29.39 15.47
CA ASP A 251 -7.04 -28.61 16.00
C ASP A 251 -7.66 -27.61 15.00
N TRP A 252 -7.13 -27.47 13.77
CA TRP A 252 -7.55 -26.42 12.84
C TRP A 252 -7.65 -26.89 11.38
N PRO A 253 -8.74 -26.54 10.67
CA PRO A 253 -8.89 -26.88 9.26
C PRO A 253 -7.81 -26.19 8.42
N ALA A 254 -7.56 -26.72 7.23
CA ALA A 254 -6.75 -25.99 6.26
C ALA A 254 -7.41 -24.63 5.96
N MET A 255 -6.64 -23.69 5.45
CA MET A 255 -7.15 -22.38 5.10
C MET A 255 -6.37 -21.75 3.95
N ILE A 256 -6.98 -20.78 3.30
CA ILE A 256 -6.33 -19.94 2.31
C ILE A 256 -6.28 -18.52 2.87
N VAL A 257 -5.08 -17.95 2.94
CA VAL A 257 -4.87 -16.56 3.35
C VAL A 257 -4.66 -15.74 2.09
N HIS A 258 -5.62 -14.87 1.79
CA HIS A 258 -5.56 -13.94 0.68
C HIS A 258 -4.89 -12.64 1.11
N VAL A 259 -3.98 -12.15 0.29
CA VAL A 259 -3.32 -10.85 0.40
C VAL A 259 -3.74 -10.04 -0.81
N VAL A 260 -4.61 -9.05 -0.60
CA VAL A 260 -5.22 -8.25 -1.67
C VAL A 260 -4.79 -6.80 -1.53
N PRO A 261 -3.97 -6.26 -2.44
CA PRO A 261 -3.65 -4.84 -2.48
C PRO A 261 -4.92 -4.02 -2.77
N LEU A 262 -5.33 -3.18 -1.83
CA LEU A 262 -6.41 -2.21 -1.99
C LEU A 262 -5.83 -0.95 -2.65
N ARG A 263 -5.75 -0.95 -3.97
CA ARG A 263 -5.19 0.17 -4.74
C ARG A 263 -6.18 1.33 -4.85
N ARG A 264 -5.64 2.53 -4.94
CA ARG A 264 -6.31 3.73 -5.48
C ARG A 264 -5.40 4.41 -6.51
N SER A 265 -5.95 5.43 -7.18
CA SER A 265 -5.26 6.23 -8.19
C SER A 265 -3.85 6.61 -7.74
N ALA A 266 -2.90 6.67 -8.67
CA ALA A 266 -1.50 7.03 -8.40
C ALA A 266 -1.37 8.42 -7.74
N SER A 267 -2.41 9.25 -7.83
CA SER A 267 -2.54 10.56 -7.20
C SER A 267 -2.91 10.51 -5.71
N ASP A 268 -3.37 9.37 -5.16
CA ASP A 268 -3.81 9.25 -3.76
C ASP A 268 -2.62 9.12 -2.80
N ILE A 269 -1.88 10.21 -2.62
CA ILE A 269 -0.71 10.26 -1.75
C ILE A 269 -1.05 10.14 -0.26
N PHE A 270 -2.31 10.36 0.14
CA PHE A 270 -2.76 10.20 1.53
C PHE A 270 -3.17 8.76 1.84
N SER A 271 -3.65 8.01 0.84
CA SER A 271 -3.80 6.56 0.95
C SER A 271 -2.45 5.88 0.76
N GLY A 272 -1.83 5.44 1.86
CA GLY A 272 -0.80 4.41 1.72
C GLY A 272 -1.45 3.20 1.08
N ALA A 273 -0.74 2.45 0.24
CA ALA A 273 -1.24 1.17 -0.27
C ALA A 273 -1.75 0.35 0.92
N ALA A 274 -3.07 0.17 1.00
CA ALA A 274 -3.67 -0.65 2.04
C ALA A 274 -3.70 -2.10 1.54
N ILE A 275 -3.53 -3.04 2.45
CA ILE A 275 -3.48 -4.47 2.11
C ILE A 275 -4.58 -5.14 2.90
N LEU A 276 -5.54 -5.73 2.22
CA LEU A 276 -6.53 -6.59 2.85
C LEU A 276 -5.93 -7.99 3.01
N ILE A 277 -5.94 -8.49 4.23
CA ILE A 277 -5.76 -9.90 4.56
C ILE A 277 -7.14 -10.49 4.85
N ALA A 278 -7.47 -11.59 4.16
CA ALA A 278 -8.67 -12.38 4.42
C ALA A 278 -8.29 -13.86 4.57
N ALA A 279 -8.80 -14.51 5.60
CA ALA A 279 -8.52 -15.90 5.91
C ALA A 279 -9.80 -16.73 5.70
N VAL A 280 -9.77 -17.68 4.76
CA VAL A 280 -10.93 -18.52 4.43
C VAL A 280 -10.61 -19.95 4.84
N THR A 281 -11.42 -20.52 5.73
CA THR A 281 -11.28 -21.93 6.11
C THR A 281 -11.75 -22.82 4.96
N VAL A 282 -10.93 -23.84 4.72
CA VAL A 282 -11.21 -24.93 3.81
C VAL A 282 -12.09 -25.92 4.57
N SER A 283 -13.40 -25.88 4.35
CA SER A 283 -14.28 -26.95 4.87
C SER A 283 -14.31 -28.10 3.87
N ALA A 284 -14.03 -29.31 4.36
CA ALA A 284 -14.20 -30.54 3.59
C ALA A 284 -15.70 -30.88 3.44
N SER A 285 -16.47 -30.01 2.80
CA SER A 285 -17.75 -30.43 2.25
C SER A 285 -17.46 -31.35 1.04
N ARG A 286 -18.27 -32.39 0.84
CA ARG A 286 -18.05 -33.44 -0.19
C ARG A 286 -18.15 -32.92 -1.64
N LEU A 287 -18.18 -31.63 -1.86
CA LEU A 287 -18.36 -31.01 -3.18
C LEU A 287 -17.03 -30.42 -3.64
N VAL A 288 -16.51 -31.00 -4.73
CA VAL A 288 -15.32 -30.51 -5.45
C VAL A 288 -15.59 -29.06 -5.91
N PRO A 289 -14.63 -28.12 -5.72
CA PRO A 289 -14.80 -26.73 -6.17
C PRO A 289 -15.13 -26.65 -7.66
N SER A 290 -15.91 -25.64 -8.05
CA SER A 290 -16.23 -25.44 -9.46
C SER A 290 -14.93 -25.22 -10.26
N LEU A 291 -14.88 -25.76 -11.48
CA LEU A 291 -13.69 -25.71 -12.35
C LEU A 291 -13.22 -24.26 -12.57
N GLN A 292 -14.14 -23.29 -12.57
CA GLN A 292 -13.86 -21.86 -12.73
C GLN A 292 -13.13 -21.27 -11.51
N VAL A 293 -13.47 -21.69 -10.29
CA VAL A 293 -12.81 -21.26 -9.05
C VAL A 293 -11.37 -21.81 -8.99
N LEU A 294 -11.16 -23.06 -9.40
CA LEU A 294 -9.82 -23.66 -9.46
C LEU A 294 -8.93 -23.01 -10.52
N MET A 295 -9.50 -22.57 -11.64
CA MET A 295 -8.79 -21.79 -12.66
C MET A 295 -8.34 -20.44 -12.12
N GLY A 296 -9.23 -19.73 -11.42
CA GLY A 296 -8.94 -18.38 -10.90
C GLY A 296 -8.02 -18.37 -9.66
N LEU A 297 -8.07 -19.40 -8.82
CA LEU A 297 -7.26 -19.44 -7.58
C LEU A 297 -5.81 -19.87 -7.79
N PHE A 298 -5.53 -20.65 -8.84
CA PHE A 298 -4.24 -21.33 -9.04
C PHE A 298 -3.67 -21.16 -10.45
N ASP A 299 -4.26 -20.30 -11.29
CA ASP A 299 -3.87 -20.08 -12.69
C ASP A 299 -3.75 -21.38 -13.51
N LEU A 300 -4.62 -22.35 -13.22
CA LEU A 300 -4.63 -23.63 -13.93
C LEU A 300 -5.28 -23.46 -15.31
N THR A 301 -4.69 -24.10 -16.31
CA THR A 301 -5.28 -24.19 -17.65
C THR A 301 -6.50 -25.11 -17.64
N PRO A 302 -7.42 -25.00 -18.64
CA PRO A 302 -8.59 -25.87 -18.70
C PRO A 302 -8.26 -27.37 -18.69
N ALA A 303 -7.12 -27.77 -19.27
CA ALA A 303 -6.67 -29.16 -19.28
C ALA A 303 -6.18 -29.61 -17.89
N GLU A 304 -5.42 -28.75 -17.21
CA GLU A 304 -4.94 -29.00 -15.85
C GLU A 304 -6.09 -29.12 -14.85
N VAL A 305 -7.13 -28.29 -14.99
CA VAL A 305 -8.28 -28.30 -14.07
C VAL A 305 -9.09 -29.59 -14.21
N LYS A 306 -9.31 -30.06 -15.45
CA LYS A 306 -10.00 -31.33 -15.71
C LYS A 306 -9.25 -32.50 -15.08
N LEU A 307 -7.92 -32.51 -15.21
CA LEU A 307 -7.08 -33.54 -14.60
C LEU A 307 -7.12 -33.46 -13.07
N ALA A 308 -6.98 -32.26 -12.51
CA ALA A 308 -7.05 -32.00 -11.06
C ALA A 308 -8.39 -32.43 -10.45
N ALA A 309 -9.52 -32.12 -11.11
CA ALA A 309 -10.86 -32.48 -10.64
C ALA A 309 -11.12 -33.99 -10.66
N ALA A 310 -10.63 -34.69 -11.69
CA ALA A 310 -10.71 -36.15 -11.77
C ALA A 310 -9.94 -36.82 -10.62
N LEU A 311 -8.73 -36.33 -10.33
CA LEU A 311 -7.92 -36.81 -9.20
C LEU A 311 -8.57 -36.51 -7.84
N ALA A 312 -9.16 -35.32 -7.68
CA ALA A 312 -9.89 -34.92 -6.47
C ALA A 312 -11.13 -35.79 -6.21
N SER A 313 -11.74 -36.32 -7.29
CA SER A 313 -12.88 -37.24 -7.24
C SER A 313 -12.49 -38.68 -6.89
N GLY A 314 -11.20 -38.96 -6.65
CA GLY A 314 -10.69 -40.26 -6.23
C GLY A 314 -10.21 -41.16 -7.37
N LEU A 315 -10.16 -40.67 -8.61
CA LEU A 315 -9.60 -41.41 -9.73
C LEU A 315 -8.07 -41.49 -9.64
N SER A 316 -7.51 -42.61 -10.07
CA SER A 316 -6.07 -42.73 -10.28
C SER A 316 -5.63 -41.87 -11.45
N LEU A 317 -4.34 -41.50 -11.51
CA LEU A 317 -3.78 -40.75 -12.65
C LEU A 317 -4.01 -41.46 -14.00
N GLU A 318 -4.04 -42.78 -13.99
CA GLU A 318 -4.30 -43.60 -15.17
C GLU A 318 -5.76 -43.52 -15.62
N GLN A 319 -6.70 -43.59 -14.67
CA GLN A 319 -8.13 -43.43 -14.96
C GLN A 319 -8.45 -42.00 -15.41
N ALA A 320 -7.84 -41.00 -14.79
CA ALA A 320 -8.01 -39.60 -15.17
C ALA A 320 -7.43 -39.31 -16.57
N ALA A 321 -6.27 -39.89 -16.91
CA ALA A 321 -5.69 -39.80 -18.25
C ALA A 321 -6.60 -40.45 -19.31
N ALA A 322 -7.15 -41.63 -19.01
CA ALA A 322 -8.10 -42.31 -19.90
C ALA A 322 -9.37 -41.50 -20.12
N GLN A 323 -9.93 -40.90 -19.07
CA GLN A 323 -11.13 -40.04 -19.16
C GLN A 323 -10.87 -38.77 -19.99
N ALA A 324 -9.66 -38.20 -19.87
CA ALA A 324 -9.24 -37.04 -20.66
C ALA A 324 -8.76 -37.40 -22.08
N ARG A 325 -8.76 -38.69 -22.46
CA ARG A 325 -8.25 -39.21 -23.74
C ARG A 325 -6.81 -38.77 -24.04
N ILE A 326 -5.95 -38.71 -23.03
CA ILE A 326 -4.52 -38.39 -23.14
C ILE A 326 -3.65 -39.55 -22.66
N GLN A 327 -2.39 -39.58 -23.09
CA GLN A 327 -1.45 -40.58 -22.59
C GLN A 327 -1.06 -40.29 -21.14
N LYS A 328 -0.75 -41.36 -20.38
CA LYS A 328 -0.28 -41.29 -18.99
C LYS A 328 0.96 -40.42 -18.81
N THR A 329 1.84 -40.38 -19.82
CA THR A 329 3.03 -39.52 -19.88
C THR A 329 2.65 -38.04 -19.91
N THR A 330 1.71 -37.64 -20.77
CA THR A 330 1.17 -36.28 -20.85
C THR A 330 0.44 -35.87 -19.57
N ALA A 331 -0.32 -36.79 -18.98
CA ALA A 331 -0.97 -36.55 -17.69
C ALA A 331 0.04 -36.28 -16.56
N ARG A 332 1.20 -36.93 -16.55
CA ARG A 332 2.30 -36.62 -15.61
C ARG A 332 2.84 -35.21 -15.80
N THR A 333 3.08 -34.79 -17.03
CA THR A 333 3.56 -33.42 -17.32
C THR A 333 2.58 -32.35 -16.84
N HIS A 334 1.27 -32.56 -17.05
CA HIS A 334 0.25 -31.66 -16.51
C HIS A 334 0.20 -31.69 -14.98
N LEU A 335 0.37 -32.87 -14.36
CA LEU A 335 0.41 -33.00 -12.90
C LEU A 335 1.61 -32.25 -12.28
N ASP A 336 2.78 -32.30 -12.92
CA ASP A 336 3.96 -31.53 -12.47
C ASP A 336 3.72 -30.01 -12.58
N GLY A 337 3.07 -29.57 -13.66
CA GLY A 337 2.61 -28.18 -13.82
C GLY A 337 1.65 -27.75 -12.71
N ILE A 338 0.67 -28.59 -12.40
CA ILE A 338 -0.30 -28.36 -11.31
C ILE A 338 0.42 -28.27 -9.96
N PHE A 339 1.34 -29.18 -9.66
CA PHE A 339 2.12 -29.16 -8.42
C PHE A 339 2.89 -27.86 -8.24
N ARG A 340 3.54 -27.37 -9.30
CA ARG A 340 4.25 -26.09 -9.28
C ARG A 340 3.31 -24.91 -9.03
N LYS A 341 2.15 -24.88 -9.69
CA LYS A 341 1.16 -23.79 -9.56
C LYS A 341 0.41 -23.80 -8.22
N THR A 342 0.22 -24.98 -7.64
CA THR A 342 -0.51 -25.18 -6.38
C THR A 342 0.39 -25.30 -5.16
N GLY A 343 1.72 -25.29 -5.34
CA GLY A 343 2.70 -25.45 -4.26
C GLY A 343 2.69 -26.83 -3.59
N THR A 344 2.08 -27.83 -4.22
CA THR A 344 2.01 -29.21 -3.70
C THR A 344 3.10 -30.09 -4.30
N ARG A 345 3.44 -31.21 -3.65
CA ARG A 345 4.51 -32.13 -4.12
C ARG A 345 4.05 -33.57 -4.33
N ARG A 346 2.82 -33.89 -3.92
CA ARG A 346 2.25 -35.24 -4.00
C ARG A 346 0.77 -35.17 -4.36
N GLN A 347 0.28 -36.18 -5.07
CA GLN A 347 -1.14 -36.26 -5.47
C GLN A 347 -2.07 -36.16 -4.26
N GLY A 348 -1.75 -36.80 -3.13
CA GLY A 348 -2.54 -36.69 -1.91
C GLY A 348 -2.62 -35.27 -1.34
N GLN A 349 -1.54 -34.48 -1.44
CA GLN A 349 -1.52 -33.06 -1.02
C GLN A 349 -2.36 -32.20 -1.96
N LEU A 350 -2.28 -32.46 -3.27
CA LEU A 350 -3.13 -31.81 -4.26
C LEU A 350 -4.61 -32.13 -4.02
N VAL A 351 -4.96 -33.40 -3.78
CA VAL A 351 -6.35 -33.80 -3.49
C VAL A 351 -6.86 -33.13 -2.20
N ALA A 352 -6.03 -33.06 -1.16
CA ALA A 352 -6.39 -32.36 0.08
C ALA A 352 -6.60 -30.85 -0.14
N LEU A 353 -5.74 -30.21 -0.93
CA LEU A 353 -5.87 -28.80 -1.30
C LEU A 353 -7.13 -28.54 -2.13
N LEU A 354 -7.39 -29.38 -3.14
CA LEU A 354 -8.52 -29.22 -4.06
C LEU A 354 -9.86 -29.49 -3.38
N LYS A 355 -9.94 -30.46 -2.47
CA LYS A 355 -11.13 -30.65 -1.62
C LYS A 355 -11.37 -29.48 -0.66
N GLY A 356 -10.47 -28.51 -0.67
CA GLY A 356 -10.51 -27.39 0.24
C GLY A 356 -10.70 -26.01 -0.35
N ALA A 357 -10.43 -25.82 -1.63
CA ALA A 357 -10.51 -24.52 -2.26
C ALA A 357 -11.97 -24.12 -2.56
N GLN A 358 -12.78 -23.79 -1.55
CA GLN A 358 -14.12 -23.20 -1.77
C GLN A 358 -14.08 -21.67 -1.57
N LEU A 359 -14.65 -20.94 -2.55
CA LEU A 359 -15.06 -19.54 -2.42
C LEU A 359 -16.59 -19.53 -2.45
N LEU A 360 -17.19 -19.18 -1.30
CA LEU A 360 -18.63 -19.01 -1.02
C LEU A 360 -19.50 -20.29 -1.14
#